data_AF-A0A523WIV5-F1
#
_entry.id   AF-A0A523WIV5-F1
#
_cell.length_a   1.000
_cell.length_b   1.000
_cell.length_c   1.000
_cell.angle_alpha   90.00
_cell.angle_beta   90.00
_cell.angle_gamma   90.00
#
_symmetry.space_group_name_H-M   'P 1'
#
loop_
_entity.id
_entity.type
_entity.pdbx_description
1 polymer ?
#
loop_
_entity_poly.entity_id
_entity_poly.type
_entity_poly.pdbx_seq_one_letter_code
_entity_poly.pdbx_strand_id
1 'polypeptide(L)' 'MIDRYSRQTLFRGIGEEGQKKLGNSQVVIIGCGALGTVIANSLVRAGVGKVKIIDRDL' A
#
# COMPACT_ATOMS: atom_id res chain seq x y z
N MET A 1 11.63 -9.69 16.52
CA MET A 1 10.94 -8.60 15.79
C MET A 1 9.73 -9.22 15.10
N ILE A 2 8.52 -8.71 15.31
CA ILE A 2 7.31 -9.25 14.67
C ILE A 2 7.31 -8.78 13.21
N ASP A 3 7.13 -9.69 12.25
CA ASP A 3 6.95 -9.32 10.84
C ASP A 3 5.67 -8.47 10.67
N ARG A 4 5.83 -7.27 10.08
CA ARG A 4 4.80 -6.25 9.91
C ARG A 4 3.57 -6.79 9.17
N TYR A 5 3.78 -7.72 8.24
CA TYR A 5 2.73 -8.25 7.37
C TYR A 5 2.26 -9.66 7.75
N SER A 6 2.70 -10.20 8.90
CA SER A 6 2.37 -11.57 9.35
C SER A 6 0.87 -11.91 9.31
N ARG A 7 -0.01 -10.98 9.69
CA ARG A 7 -1.47 -11.22 9.60
C ARG A 7 -1.99 -11.24 8.16
N GLN A 8 -1.36 -10.49 7.26
CA GLN A 8 -1.74 -10.41 5.84
C GLN A 8 -1.26 -11.66 5.10
N THR A 9 -0.05 -12.14 5.39
CA THR A 9 0.50 -13.37 4.79
C THR A 9 -0.22 -14.64 5.26
N LEU A 10 -0.78 -14.67 6.47
CA LEU A 10 -1.64 -15.77 6.95
C LEU A 10 -3.01 -15.83 6.24
N PHE A 11 -3.47 -14.73 5.66
CA PHE A 11 -4.74 -14.71 4.93
C PHE A 11 -4.57 -15.34 3.55
N ARG A 12 -5.29 -16.44 3.28
CA ARG A 12 -5.19 -17.23 2.04
C ARG A 12 -5.39 -16.41 0.76
N GLY A 13 -6.13 -15.31 0.80
CA GLY A 13 -6.33 -14.43 -0.37
C GLY A 13 -5.13 -13.54 -0.71
N ILE A 14 -4.15 -13.39 0.20
CA ILE A 14 -2.91 -12.64 -0.03
C ILE A 14 -1.74 -13.63 -0.04
N GLY A 15 -1.50 -14.33 1.07
CA GLY A 15 -0.34 -15.23 1.19
C GLY A 15 1.00 -14.50 1.14
N GLU A 16 2.09 -15.25 1.24
CA GLU A 16 3.45 -14.69 1.09
C GLU A 16 3.67 -14.11 -0.32
N GLU A 17 3.21 -14.82 -1.36
CA GLU A 17 3.34 -14.38 -2.75
C GLU A 17 2.56 -13.09 -3.03
N GLY A 18 1.35 -12.94 -2.48
CA GLY A 18 0.59 -11.68 -2.61
C GLY A 18 1.29 -10.53 -1.89
N GLN A 19 1.83 -10.76 -0.69
CA GLN A 19 2.56 -9.71 0.02
C GLN A 19 3.84 -9.30 -0.74
N LYS A 20 4.55 -10.27 -1.33
CA LYS A 20 5.72 -10.00 -2.19
C LYS A 20 5.34 -9.21 -3.44
N LYS A 21 4.20 -9.53 -4.07
CA LYS A 21 3.66 -8.75 -5.20
C LYS A 21 3.35 -7.31 -4.79
N LEU A 22 2.72 -7.10 -3.63
CA LEU A 22 2.49 -5.75 -3.08
C LEU A 22 3.81 -5.01 -2.87
N GLY A 23 4.80 -5.63 -2.24
CA GLY A 23 6.12 -5.05 -1.99
C GLY A 23 6.90 -4.70 -3.26
N ASN A 24 6.65 -5.40 -4.37
CA ASN A 24 7.26 -5.09 -5.68
C ASN A 24 6.44 -4.12 -6.54
N SER A 25 5.21 -3.79 -6.12
CA SER A 25 4.32 -2.92 -6.88
C SER A 25 4.63 -1.42 -6.69
N GLN A 26 4.22 -0.63 -7.68
CA GLN A 26 4.33 0.82 -7.65
C GLN A 26 2.99 1.44 -8.05
N VAL A 27 2.53 2.43 -7.27
CA VAL A 27 1.24 3.12 -7.48
C VAL A 27 1.46 4.63 -7.53
N VAL A 28 0.75 5.30 -8.44
CA VAL A 28 0.66 6.77 -8.49
C VAL A 28 -0.73 7.19 -8.04
N ILE A 29 -0.81 8.11 -7.08
CA ILE A 29 -2.05 8.74 -6.62
C ILE A 29 -2.02 10.18 -7.10
N ILE A 30 -3.05 10.59 -7.84
CA ILE A 30 -3.22 11.96 -8.33
C ILE A 30 -4.35 12.62 -7.52
N GLY A 31 -4.00 13.66 -6.76
CA GLY A 31 -4.85 14.29 -5.76
C GLY A 31 -4.71 13.63 -4.39
N CYS A 32 -4.41 14.43 -3.37
CA CYS A 32 -4.21 14.02 -1.97
C CYS A 32 -5.17 14.74 -1.00
N GLY A 33 -6.38 15.07 -1.47
CA GLY A 33 -7.49 15.46 -0.59
C GLY A 33 -8.04 14.29 0.24
N ALA A 34 -9.30 14.38 0.64
CA ALA A 34 -9.93 13.37 1.51
C ALA A 34 -9.81 11.93 0.98
N LEU A 35 -10.08 11.73 -0.32
CA LEU A 35 -10.01 10.40 -0.93
C LEU A 35 -8.56 9.90 -1.08
N GLY A 36 -7.67 10.75 -1.62
CA GLY A 36 -6.27 10.41 -1.84
C GLY A 36 -5.57 10.01 -0.53
N THR A 37 -5.90 10.69 0.57
CA THR A 37 -5.39 10.39 1.91
C THR A 37 -5.80 8.98 2.37
N VAL A 38 -7.08 8.61 2.25
CA VAL A 38 -7.57 7.28 2.66
C VAL A 38 -6.97 6.17 1.80
N ILE A 39 -6.84 6.41 0.50
CA ILE A 39 -6.21 5.46 -0.44
C ILE A 39 -4.73 5.28 -0.11
N ALA A 40 -3.98 6.38 0.04
CA ALA A 40 -2.56 6.34 0.38
C ALA A 40 -2.31 5.58 1.69
N ASN A 41 -3.13 5.85 2.72
CA ASN A 41 -3.04 5.16 4.01
C ASN A 41 -3.21 3.64 3.83
N SER A 42 -4.22 3.24 3.06
CA SER A 42 -4.52 1.83 2.81
C SER A 42 -3.40 1.13 2.05
N LEU A 43 -2.89 1.73 0.97
CA LEU A 43 -1.85 1.14 0.12
C LEU A 43 -0.51 0.99 0.86
N VAL A 44 -0.10 2.01 1.63
CA VAL A 44 1.14 1.95 2.41
C VAL A 44 1.04 0.91 3.53
N ARG A 45 -0.12 0.79 4.19
CA ARG A 45 -0.34 -0.22 5.24
C ARG A 45 -0.45 -1.65 4.69
N ALA A 46 -0.99 -1.81 3.50
CA ALA A 46 -0.98 -3.08 2.77
C ALA A 46 0.43 -3.49 2.32
N GLY A 47 1.38 -2.56 2.29
CA GLY A 47 2.77 -2.85 1.94
C GLY A 47 3.07 -2.71 0.46
N VAL A 48 2.40 -1.78 -0.24
CA VAL A 48 2.83 -1.35 -1.58
C VAL A 48 4.25 -0.80 -1.51
N GLY A 49 5.15 -1.30 -2.37
CA GLY A 49 6.57 -0.96 -2.35
C GLY A 49 6.87 0.51 -2.62
N LYS A 50 6.14 1.13 -3.55
CA LYS A 50 6.30 2.55 -3.87
C LYS A 50 4.96 3.22 -4.10
N VAL A 51 4.68 4.28 -3.35
CA VAL A 51 3.52 5.15 -3.57
C VAL A 51 4.03 6.54 -3.94
N LYS A 52 3.71 7.02 -5.14
CA LYS A 52 4.00 8.39 -5.58
C LYS A 52 2.71 9.19 -5.52
N ILE A 53 2.72 10.26 -4.74
CA ILE A 53 1.59 11.18 -4.63
C ILE A 53 1.90 12.42 -5.47
N ILE A 54 0.94 12.85 -6.28
CA ILE A 54 1.00 14.06 -7.08
C ILE A 54 -0.22 14.87 -6.70
N ASP A 55 -0.01 16.01 -6.05
CA ASP A 55 -1.07 16.97 -5.74
C ASP A 55 -0.70 18.33 -6.33
N ARG A 56 -1.70 19.05 -6.83
CA ARG A 56 -1.55 20.40 -7.39
C ARG A 56 -1.95 21.48 -6.39
N ASP A 57 -2.57 21.10 -5.27
CA ASP A 57 -2.90 22.06 -4.22
C ASP A 57 -1.63 22.79 -3.75
N LEU A 58 -1.73 24.12 -3.64
CA LEU A 58 -0.66 25.05 -3.24
C LEU A 58 -0.37 24.99 -1.75
#